data_AF-A0A1N7S9P2-F1
#
_entry.id   AF-A0A1N7S9P2-F1
#
_cell.length_a   1.000
_cell.length_b   1.000
_cell.length_c   1.000
_cell.angle_alpha   90.00
_cell.angle_beta   90.00
_cell.angle_gamma   90.00
#
_symmetry.space_group_name_H-M   'P 1'
#
loop_
_entity.id
_entity.type
_entity.pdbx_description
1 polymer ?
#
loop_
_entity_poly.entity_id
_entity_poly.type
_entity_poly.pdbx_seq_one_letter_code
_entity_poly.pdbx_strand_id
1 'polypeptide(L)'
;MSAAVLSADDDERMFGTNLNIADVQPVWVEVTNRTLLYLWMFRTENGEGYYLPFESAWPVHTRPGGAAKVHIDDRFYKASFKNPIPPGGTHVGILFTNRVEGLKFCNIDLSGDTEVFHFSLFLPVPDDDENFEKIRFLDTGGGSSVKTIPEIR
;
A
#
# COMPACT_ATOMS: atom_id res chain seq x y z
N MET A 1 10.82 -0.02 -8.54
CA MET A 1 9.62 0.05 -7.68
C MET A 1 10.02 -0.36 -6.27
N SER A 2 9.41 0.23 -5.26
CA SER A 2 9.50 -0.22 -3.87
C SER A 2 8.10 -0.27 -3.29
N ALA A 3 7.84 -1.23 -2.40
CA ALA A 3 6.57 -1.30 -1.68
C ALA A 3 6.77 -1.90 -0.28
N ALA A 4 5.86 -1.61 0.62
CA ALA A 4 5.82 -2.15 1.98
C ALA A 4 4.38 -2.18 2.49
N VAL A 5 4.01 -3.22 3.24
CA VAL A 5 2.76 -3.23 4.01
C VAL A 5 2.93 -2.32 5.21
N LEU A 6 1.91 -1.50 5.52
CA LEU A 6 1.94 -0.63 6.69
C LEU A 6 1.77 -1.43 7.99
N SER A 7 2.52 -1.05 9.02
CA SER A 7 2.29 -1.54 10.39
C SER A 7 1.08 -0.86 11.03
N ALA A 8 0.59 -1.41 12.13
CA ALA A 8 -0.42 -0.77 12.97
C ALA A 8 0.03 0.63 13.44
N ASP A 9 1.32 0.79 13.72
CA ASP A 9 1.92 2.08 14.08
C ASP A 9 1.90 3.08 12.91
N ASP A 10 2.16 2.62 11.69
CA ASP A 10 2.09 3.46 10.49
C ASP A 10 0.64 3.89 10.20
N ASP A 11 -0.32 2.98 10.36
CA ASP A 11 -1.75 3.27 10.23
C ASP A 11 -2.21 4.34 11.24
N GLU A 12 -1.82 4.22 12.50
CA GLU A 12 -2.12 5.23 13.52
C GLU A 12 -1.49 6.59 13.18
N ARG A 13 -0.25 6.62 12.69
CA ARG A 13 0.40 7.87 12.26
C ARG A 13 -0.29 8.50 11.05
N MET A 14 -0.61 7.71 10.02
CA MET A 14 -1.13 8.23 8.75
C MET A 14 -2.65 8.47 8.76
N PHE A 15 -3.41 7.59 9.40
CA PHE A 15 -4.87 7.59 9.37
C PHE A 15 -5.50 7.85 10.75
N GLY A 16 -4.71 7.80 11.82
CA GLY A 16 -5.18 8.03 13.20
C GLY A 16 -6.02 6.89 13.75
N THR A 17 -5.89 5.71 13.15
CA THR A 17 -6.48 4.45 13.61
C THR A 17 -5.76 3.30 12.93
N ASN A 18 -5.55 2.20 13.63
CA ASN A 18 -5.20 0.92 13.04
C ASN A 18 -6.27 0.52 11.98
N LEU A 19 -5.84 0.14 10.77
CA LEU A 19 -6.74 -0.27 9.68
C LEU A 19 -6.88 -1.78 9.55
N ASN A 20 -5.91 -2.55 10.04
CA ASN A 20 -5.99 -4.02 10.09
C ASN A 20 -7.22 -4.50 10.88
N ILE A 21 -7.66 -3.75 11.91
CA ILE A 21 -8.90 -4.06 12.63
C ILE A 21 -10.14 -3.95 11.73
N ALA A 22 -10.09 -3.14 10.67
CA ALA A 22 -11.16 -2.92 9.69
C ALA A 22 -11.04 -3.83 8.45
N ASP A 23 -10.17 -4.86 8.51
CA ASP A 23 -9.87 -5.76 7.38
C ASP A 23 -9.25 -5.06 6.15
N VAL A 24 -8.74 -3.84 6.37
CA VAL A 24 -8.03 -3.05 5.38
C VAL A 24 -6.54 -3.09 5.72
N GLN A 25 -5.72 -3.53 4.78
CA GLN A 25 -4.26 -3.55 4.90
C GLN A 25 -3.66 -2.62 3.84
N PRO A 26 -3.15 -1.44 4.25
CA PRO A 26 -2.55 -0.53 3.30
C PRO A 26 -1.16 -1.00 2.85
N VAL A 27 -0.84 -0.75 1.58
CA VAL A 27 0.48 -0.97 1.00
C VAL A 27 1.01 0.36 0.50
N TRP A 28 2.13 0.81 1.06
CA TRP A 28 2.89 1.93 0.55
C TRP A 28 3.62 1.50 -0.73
N VAL A 29 3.54 2.32 -1.78
CA VAL A 29 4.20 2.06 -3.06
C VAL A 29 4.91 3.31 -3.54
N GLU A 30 6.15 3.14 -3.98
CA GLU A 30 6.93 4.14 -4.70
C GLU A 30 7.32 3.61 -6.08
N VAL A 31 7.04 4.42 -7.10
CA VAL A 31 7.37 4.14 -8.48
C VAL A 31 8.15 5.31 -9.06
N THR A 32 9.38 5.04 -9.48
CA THR A 32 10.15 5.95 -10.34
C THR A 32 10.02 5.49 -11.78
N ASN A 33 9.35 6.27 -12.62
CA ASN A 33 9.20 6.03 -14.04
C ASN A 33 10.48 6.47 -14.77
N ARG A 34 11.25 5.51 -15.27
CA ARG A 34 12.48 5.77 -16.04
C ARG A 34 12.27 5.71 -17.57
N THR A 35 11.02 5.62 -18.00
CA THR A 35 10.63 5.57 -19.41
C THR A 35 10.33 6.97 -19.95
N LEU A 36 10.09 7.05 -21.26
CA LEU A 36 9.55 8.24 -21.93
C LEU A 36 8.01 8.23 -22.01
N LEU A 37 7.36 7.20 -21.46
CA LEU A 37 5.91 7.02 -21.50
C LEU A 37 5.26 7.57 -20.23
N TYR A 38 4.03 8.04 -20.34
CA TYR A 38 3.16 8.14 -19.17
C TYR A 38 2.79 6.72 -18.76
N LEU A 39 2.94 6.40 -17.47
CA LEU A 39 2.59 5.09 -16.95
C LEU A 39 1.36 5.22 -16.06
N TRP A 40 0.37 4.38 -16.31
CA TRP A 40 -0.77 4.16 -15.43
C TRP A 40 -0.54 2.89 -14.65
N MET A 41 -0.63 3.00 -13.33
CA MET A 41 -0.69 1.83 -12.48
C MET A 41 -2.09 1.23 -12.54
N PHE A 42 -2.17 0.02 -13.08
CA PHE A 42 -3.34 -0.83 -13.03
C PHE A 42 -3.22 -1.78 -11.85
N ARG A 43 -4.35 -1.97 -11.19
CA ARG A 43 -4.46 -2.76 -9.97
C ARG A 43 -4.89 -4.15 -10.36
N THR A 44 -4.00 -5.13 -10.25
CA THR A 44 -4.28 -6.53 -10.57
C THR A 44 -4.07 -7.39 -9.33
N GLU A 45 -5.06 -7.44 -8.44
CA GLU A 45 -5.12 -8.52 -7.47
C GLU A 45 -5.90 -9.69 -8.06
N ASN A 46 -5.21 -10.82 -8.23
CA ASN A 46 -5.86 -12.09 -8.55
C ASN A 46 -6.55 -12.61 -7.28
N GLY A 47 -7.77 -12.14 -7.02
CA GLY A 47 -8.75 -12.91 -6.23
C GLY A 47 -9.38 -12.24 -5.01
N GLU A 48 -8.74 -11.27 -4.33
CA GLU A 48 -9.26 -10.73 -3.07
C GLU A 48 -9.11 -9.21 -2.97
N GLY A 49 -10.05 -8.50 -3.59
CA GLY A 49 -10.55 -7.17 -3.20
C GLY A 49 -9.54 -6.03 -3.00
N TYR A 50 -9.41 -5.18 -4.02
CA TYR A 50 -9.00 -3.79 -3.83
C TYR A 50 -10.18 -2.97 -3.28
N TYR A 51 -9.90 -2.08 -2.32
CA TYR A 51 -10.89 -1.12 -1.83
C TYR A 51 -10.63 0.27 -2.41
N LEU A 52 -11.70 0.90 -2.91
CA LEU A 52 -11.65 2.33 -3.15
C LEU A 52 -11.37 3.06 -1.81
N PRO A 53 -10.67 4.20 -1.82
CA PRO A 53 -10.33 4.92 -0.58
C PRO A 53 -11.55 5.19 0.31
N PHE A 54 -12.70 5.45 -0.32
CA PHE A 54 -13.99 5.63 0.36
C PHE A 54 -14.54 4.33 0.98
N GLU A 55 -14.39 3.19 0.31
CA GLU A 55 -14.80 1.89 0.86
C GLU A 55 -13.92 1.52 2.06
N SER A 56 -12.61 1.80 1.99
CA SER A 56 -11.69 1.58 3.11
C SER A 56 -11.99 2.44 4.33
N ALA A 57 -12.54 3.64 4.11
CA ALA A 57 -12.96 4.52 5.20
C ALA A 57 -14.27 4.08 5.85
N TRP A 58 -15.14 3.33 5.15
CA TRP A 58 -16.47 2.96 5.62
C TRP A 58 -16.50 2.14 6.93
N PRO A 59 -15.70 1.07 7.11
CA PRO A 59 -15.64 0.36 8.39
C PRO A 59 -15.15 1.23 9.54
N VAL A 60 -14.36 2.27 9.24
CA VAL A 60 -13.87 3.22 10.24
C VAL A 60 -14.99 4.16 10.71
N HIS A 61 -15.85 4.60 9.80
CA HIS A 61 -17.01 5.47 10.11
C HIS A 61 -18.04 4.81 11.01
N THR A 62 -18.25 3.50 10.87
CA THR A 62 -19.38 2.77 11.48
C THR A 62 -19.11 2.25 12.90
N ARG A 63 -17.89 2.44 13.44
CA ARG A 63 -17.54 2.00 14.80
C ARG A 63 -17.94 3.01 15.88
N PRO A 64 -18.28 2.58 17.11
CA PRO A 64 -18.56 3.48 18.23
C PRO A 64 -17.34 4.38 18.51
N GLY A 65 -17.52 5.70 18.45
CA GLY A 65 -16.42 6.70 18.48
C GLY A 65 -16.00 7.23 17.09
N GLY A 66 -16.51 6.64 16.00
CA GLY A 66 -16.20 6.99 14.60
C GLY A 66 -16.86 8.27 14.06
N ALA A 67 -17.86 8.81 14.76
CA ALA A 67 -18.59 10.02 14.36
C ALA A 67 -17.77 11.33 14.46
N ALA A 68 -16.50 11.27 14.92
CA ALA A 68 -15.67 12.45 15.17
C ALA A 68 -14.71 12.83 14.02
N LYS A 69 -14.74 12.19 12.84
CA LYS A 69 -13.71 12.43 11.80
C LYS A 69 -14.28 12.79 10.43
N VAL A 70 -14.75 14.05 10.29
CA VAL A 70 -15.19 14.68 9.02
C VAL A 70 -14.09 14.73 7.92
N HIS A 71 -12.89 14.21 8.17
CA HIS A 71 -11.75 14.30 7.25
C HIS A 71 -11.07 12.96 6.93
N ILE A 72 -11.61 11.82 7.37
CA ILE A 72 -10.93 10.53 7.12
C ILE A 72 -10.95 10.16 5.63
N ASP A 73 -12.06 10.38 4.94
CA ASP A 73 -12.15 10.18 3.48
C ASP A 73 -11.13 11.03 2.72
N ASP A 74 -10.92 12.28 3.16
CA ASP A 74 -9.94 13.20 2.58
C ASP A 74 -8.50 12.72 2.84
N ARG A 75 -8.20 12.18 4.03
CA ARG A 75 -6.89 11.58 4.33
C ARG A 75 -6.61 10.36 3.45
N PHE A 76 -7.57 9.45 3.35
CA PHE A 76 -7.46 8.27 2.48
C PHE A 76 -7.28 8.68 1.02
N TYR A 77 -8.09 9.63 0.55
CA TYR A 77 -7.97 10.16 -0.80
C TYR A 77 -6.60 10.79 -1.03
N LYS A 78 -6.10 11.65 -0.15
CA LYS A 78 -4.79 12.30 -0.29
C LYS A 78 -3.63 11.30 -0.28
N ALA A 79 -3.68 10.30 0.60
CA ALA A 79 -2.65 9.27 0.70
C ALA A 79 -2.65 8.31 -0.49
N SER A 80 -3.77 8.15 -1.20
CA SER A 80 -3.91 7.19 -2.30
C SER A 80 -2.91 7.44 -3.42
N PHE A 81 -2.36 6.36 -3.99
CA PHE A 81 -1.50 6.45 -5.17
C PHE A 81 -2.20 7.17 -6.33
N LYS A 82 -1.52 8.17 -6.90
CA LYS A 82 -2.07 9.02 -7.97
C LYS A 82 -1.51 8.64 -9.32
N ASN A 83 -2.41 8.36 -10.26
CA ASN A 83 -2.10 8.21 -11.68
C ASN A 83 -2.35 9.51 -12.45
N PRO A 84 -1.73 9.69 -13.62
CA PRO A 84 -0.63 8.90 -14.18
C PRO A 84 0.73 9.28 -13.57
N ILE A 85 1.73 8.43 -13.76
CA ILE A 85 3.13 8.70 -13.43
C ILE A 85 3.80 9.29 -14.69
N PRO A 86 4.22 10.57 -14.68
CA PRO A 86 4.81 11.18 -15.86
C PRO A 86 6.19 10.59 -16.19
N PRO A 87 6.67 10.73 -17.44
CA PRO A 87 8.03 10.35 -17.83
C PRO A 87 9.09 10.95 -16.90
N GLY A 88 10.03 10.15 -16.43
CA GLY A 88 11.06 10.58 -15.48
C GLY A 88 10.56 10.89 -14.06
N GLY A 89 9.25 10.83 -13.81
CA GLY A 89 8.64 11.18 -12.53
C GLY A 89 8.73 10.07 -11.48
N THR A 90 8.66 10.48 -10.21
CA THR A 90 8.50 9.56 -9.08
C THR A 90 7.19 9.84 -8.38
N HIS A 91 6.33 8.83 -8.29
CA HIS A 91 5.06 8.89 -7.57
C HIS A 91 5.11 7.95 -6.36
N VAL A 92 4.52 8.41 -5.27
CA VAL A 92 4.41 7.69 -4.00
C VAL A 92 2.95 7.72 -3.59
N GLY A 93 2.45 6.63 -3.03
CA GLY A 93 1.14 6.62 -2.41
C GLY A 93 0.75 5.27 -1.85
N ILE A 94 -0.47 5.20 -1.31
CA ILE A 94 -1.05 4.02 -0.68
C ILE A 94 -2.00 3.31 -1.64
N LEU A 95 -1.90 1.98 -1.66
CA LEU A 95 -2.90 1.08 -2.17
C LEU A 95 -3.63 0.45 -0.97
N PHE A 96 -4.95 0.58 -0.90
CA PHE A 96 -5.75 -0.08 0.12
C PHE A 96 -6.20 -1.45 -0.39
N THR A 97 -5.89 -2.49 0.37
CA THR A 97 -6.09 -3.88 -0.03
C THR A 97 -6.71 -4.67 1.12
N ASN A 98 -7.20 -5.88 0.85
CA ASN A 98 -7.63 -6.79 1.89
C ASN A 98 -6.49 -7.17 2.82
N ARG A 99 -6.80 -7.36 4.11
CA ARG A 99 -5.83 -7.88 5.07
C ARG A 99 -5.50 -9.34 4.76
N VAL A 100 -4.21 -9.64 4.81
CA VAL A 100 -3.70 -11.01 4.86
C VAL A 100 -2.68 -11.12 6.00
N GLU A 101 -2.49 -12.33 6.50
CA GLU A 101 -1.46 -12.66 7.49
C GLU A 101 -0.18 -13.14 6.79
N GLY A 102 0.95 -12.93 7.44
CA GLY A 102 2.25 -13.44 7.05
C GLY A 102 2.90 -12.70 5.89
N LEU A 103 2.59 -13.13 4.68
CA LEU A 103 3.23 -12.63 3.47
C LEU A 103 2.15 -12.18 2.48
N LYS A 104 2.15 -10.89 2.19
CA LYS A 104 1.28 -10.32 1.18
C LYS A 104 1.89 -10.48 -0.20
N PHE A 105 1.15 -11.14 -1.07
CA PHE A 105 1.47 -11.18 -2.49
C PHE A 105 0.79 -10.00 -3.20
N CYS A 106 1.58 -9.12 -3.80
CA CYS A 106 1.09 -7.93 -4.49
C CYS A 106 1.59 -7.93 -5.93
N ASN A 107 0.65 -7.98 -6.88
CA ASN A 107 0.95 -7.78 -8.29
C ASN A 107 0.58 -6.35 -8.70
N ILE A 108 1.51 -5.68 -9.36
CA ILE A 108 1.35 -4.31 -9.83
C ILE A 108 1.74 -4.26 -11.29
N ASP A 109 0.81 -3.79 -12.12
CA ASP A 109 1.05 -3.58 -13.54
C ASP A 109 1.15 -2.08 -13.82
N LEU A 110 2.23 -1.65 -14.46
CA LEU A 110 2.37 -0.31 -14.99
C LEU A 110 2.22 -0.39 -16.51
N SER A 111 1.23 0.28 -17.06
CA SER A 111 0.98 0.28 -18.50
C SER A 111 1.13 1.68 -19.06
N GLY A 112 1.94 1.80 -20.11
CA GLY A 112 1.98 2.93 -21.02
C GLY A 112 1.40 2.54 -22.37
N ASP A 113 1.33 3.49 -23.29
CA ASP A 113 0.63 3.31 -24.56
C ASP A 113 1.11 2.10 -25.40
N THR A 114 2.38 1.72 -25.27
CA THR A 114 3.00 0.66 -26.06
C THR A 114 3.67 -0.44 -25.24
N GLU A 115 3.74 -0.29 -23.92
CA GLU A 115 4.52 -1.18 -23.05
C GLU A 115 3.79 -1.42 -21.73
N VAL A 116 3.90 -2.66 -21.23
CA VAL A 116 3.39 -3.04 -19.90
C VAL A 116 4.53 -3.64 -19.09
N PHE A 117 4.66 -3.19 -17.84
CA PHE A 117 5.65 -3.65 -16.87
C PHE A 117 4.94 -4.35 -15.72
N HIS A 118 5.23 -5.64 -15.54
CA HIS A 118 4.63 -6.48 -14.51
C HIS A 118 5.58 -6.61 -13.32
N PHE A 119 5.09 -6.36 -12.11
CA PHE A 119 5.83 -6.54 -10.86
C PHE A 119 5.08 -7.49 -9.93
N SER A 120 5.75 -8.56 -9.50
CA SER A 120 5.26 -9.47 -8.48
C SER A 120 6.09 -9.31 -7.22
N LEU A 121 5.45 -8.89 -6.13
CA LEU A 121 6.09 -8.53 -4.86
C LEU A 121 5.60 -9.46 -3.75
N PHE A 122 6.54 -9.89 -2.92
CA PHE A 122 6.29 -10.64 -1.69
C PHE A 122 6.64 -9.73 -0.53
N LEU A 123 5.61 -9.19 0.14
CA LEU A 123 5.76 -8.18 1.18
C LEU A 123 5.49 -8.82 2.54
N PRO A 124 6.45 -8.82 3.49
CA PRO A 124 6.16 -9.26 4.84
C PRO A 124 5.11 -8.34 5.45
N VAL A 125 4.13 -8.94 6.12
CA VAL A 125 3.13 -8.21 6.90
C VAL A 125 3.76 -7.90 8.26
N PRO A 126 3.99 -6.63 8.60
CA PRO A 126 4.44 -6.26 9.93
C PRO A 126 3.39 -6.63 10.97
N ASP A 127 3.83 -6.81 12.22
CA ASP A 127 2.98 -7.13 13.37
C ASP A 127 2.32 -8.52 13.33
N ASP A 128 2.74 -9.39 12.40
CA ASP A 128 2.37 -10.80 12.37
C ASP A 128 3.50 -11.67 12.97
N ASP A 129 3.29 -12.11 14.22
CA ASP A 129 4.30 -12.68 15.12
C ASP A 129 5.03 -13.91 14.56
N GLU A 130 4.39 -14.73 13.71
CA GLU A 130 4.95 -16.01 13.30
C GLU A 130 5.85 -15.94 12.04
N ASN A 131 5.74 -14.87 11.23
CA ASN A 131 6.40 -14.80 9.92
C ASN A 131 7.49 -13.72 9.80
N PHE A 132 7.43 -12.64 10.59
CA PHE A 132 8.37 -11.52 10.43
C PHE A 132 9.83 -11.93 10.69
N GLU A 133 10.07 -12.71 11.76
CA GLU A 133 11.41 -13.25 12.05
C GLU A 133 11.85 -14.28 10.99
N LYS A 134 10.93 -15.12 10.51
CA LYS A 134 11.24 -16.20 9.55
C LYS A 134 11.58 -15.69 8.15
N ILE A 135 10.91 -14.61 7.69
CA ILE A 135 11.17 -13.97 6.40
C ILE A 135 12.45 -13.14 6.45
N ARG A 136 12.76 -12.50 7.58
CA ARG A 136 14.03 -11.78 7.80
C ARG A 136 15.26 -12.69 7.58
N PHE A 137 15.19 -13.97 7.94
CA PHE A 137 16.27 -14.95 7.69
C PHE A 137 16.44 -15.33 6.22
N LEU A 138 15.37 -15.32 5.42
CA LEU A 138 15.43 -15.66 4.00
C LEU A 138 15.99 -14.51 3.14
N ASP A 139 15.92 -13.28 3.65
CA ASP A 139 16.36 -12.06 2.96
C ASP A 139 17.80 -11.60 3.32
N THR A 140 18.53 -12.37 4.12
CA THR A 140 19.94 -12.08 4.44
C THR A 140 20.90 -12.15 3.23
N GLY A 141 20.41 -12.51 2.05
CA GLY A 141 21.12 -12.39 0.77
C GLY A 141 20.88 -11.07 0.01
N GLY A 142 20.01 -10.18 0.51
CA GLY A 142 19.49 -9.06 -0.28
C GLY A 142 19.04 -7.82 0.50
N GLY A 143 19.65 -7.51 1.64
CA GLY A 143 19.67 -6.15 2.18
C GLY A 143 18.32 -5.41 2.29
N SER A 144 17.28 -6.00 2.88
CA SER A 144 16.14 -5.22 3.37
C SER A 144 16.43 -4.70 4.77
N SER A 145 16.87 -3.45 4.83
CA SER A 145 16.68 -2.65 6.03
C SER A 145 15.19 -2.32 6.11
N VAL A 146 14.56 -2.50 7.28
CA VAL A 146 13.22 -1.96 7.55
C VAL A 146 13.22 -0.50 7.14
N LYS A 147 12.62 -0.20 5.97
CA LYS A 147 12.58 1.16 5.47
C LYS A 147 11.54 1.89 6.30
N THR A 148 11.97 2.93 7.00
CA THR A 148 11.03 3.89 7.59
C THR A 148 10.17 4.44 6.46
N ILE A 149 8.86 4.16 6.50
CA ILE A 149 7.92 4.66 5.49
C ILE A 149 7.74 6.17 5.73
N PRO A 150 8.07 7.03 4.76
CA PRO A 150 7.90 8.46 4.93
C PRO A 150 6.41 8.83 4.89
N GLU A 151 6.03 9.89 5.62
CA GLU A 151 4.69 10.46 5.53
C GLU A 151 4.39 10.93 4.10
N ILE A 152 3.18 10.63 3.63
CA ILE A 152 2.67 11.15 2.36
C ILE A 152 1.98 12.49 2.66
N ARG A 153 2.57 13.59 2.18
CA ARG A 153 2.05 14.95 2.36
C ARG A 153 0.95 15.30 1.36
#